data_AF-A0AAJ0HDK7-F1
#
_entry.id   AF-A0AAJ0HDK7-F1
#
_cell.length_a   1.000
_cell.length_b   1.000
_cell.length_c   1.000
_cell.angle_alpha   90.00
_cell.angle_beta   90.00
_cell.angle_gamma   90.00
#
_symmetry.space_group_name_H-M   'P 1'
#
loop_
_entity.id
_entity.type
_entity.pdbx_description
1 polymer ?
#
loop_
_entity_poly.entity_id
_entity_poly.type
_entity_poly.pdbx_seq_one_letter_code
_entity_poly.pdbx_strand_id
1 'polypeptide(L)'
;CIQKRDELLEENDRLVLRLATFEHVMSTECVSYRGRKERVRPPASWPRATGEDGAAKWDRFVGAAAVGSDTISKLLPPLKVVSLQWGKDFVQHYQLASKGQFYCNKLSAAVKLHNRGNGVRKLNQLLLRRFQMPGRRDIKAGVNPIEPVDLQNLVNWRGEGPFVKQGDPDGVRL
;
A
#
# COMPACT_ATOMS: atom_id res chain seq x y z
N CYS A 1 2.64 28.48 -0.06
CA CYS A 1 3.71 27.47 -0.22
C CYS A 1 4.45 27.16 1.08
N ILE A 2 5.11 28.14 1.73
CA ILE A 2 5.90 27.91 2.96
C ILE A 2 5.03 27.34 4.10
N GLN A 3 3.90 27.99 4.40
CA GLN A 3 2.96 27.51 5.41
C GLN A 3 2.49 26.07 5.10
N LYS A 4 2.14 25.78 3.84
CA LYS A 4 1.66 24.45 3.45
C LYS A 4 2.74 23.36 3.57
N ARG A 5 4.00 23.70 3.26
CA ARG A 5 5.15 22.81 3.50
C ARG A 5 5.26 22.48 4.98
N ASP A 6 5.20 23.49 5.84
CA ASP A 6 5.37 23.32 7.28
C ASP A 6 4.21 22.49 7.88
N GLU A 7 2.96 22.75 7.49
CA GLU A 7 1.80 21.90 7.83
C GLU A 7 2.03 20.43 7.43
N LEU A 8 2.46 20.18 6.19
CA LEU A 8 2.68 18.83 5.69
C LEU A 8 3.88 18.11 6.34
N LEU A 9 4.88 18.86 6.82
CA LEU A 9 6.02 18.31 7.57
C LEU A 9 5.69 18.07 9.05
N GLU A 10 4.76 18.84 9.63
CA GLU A 10 4.30 18.69 11.02
C GLU A 10 3.31 17.53 11.19
N GLU A 11 2.54 17.17 10.16
CA GLU A 11 1.59 16.03 10.17
C GLU A 11 2.26 14.62 10.28
N ASN A 12 3.56 14.56 10.60
CA ASN A 12 4.36 13.35 10.84
C ASN A 12 4.61 12.48 9.59
N ASP A 13 5.70 11.71 9.63
CA ASP A 13 6.31 10.89 8.57
C ASP A 13 5.36 9.82 7.94
N ARG A 14 4.15 9.67 8.48
CA ARG A 14 3.14 8.69 8.07
C ARG A 14 2.47 8.97 6.73
N LEU A 15 2.75 10.12 6.12
CA LEU A 15 2.05 10.58 4.92
C LEU A 15 3.01 10.92 3.78
N VAL A 16 4.10 10.17 3.65
CA VAL A 16 4.98 10.09 2.47
C VAL A 16 4.18 10.17 1.16
N LEU A 17 3.04 9.47 1.10
CA LEU A 17 2.12 9.47 -0.05
C LEU A 17 1.38 10.81 -0.26
N ARG A 18 0.99 11.53 0.80
CA ARG A 18 0.39 12.87 0.66
C ARG A 18 1.44 13.88 0.26
N LEU A 19 2.64 13.82 0.85
CA LEU A 19 3.77 14.68 0.46
C LEU A 19 4.09 14.54 -1.02
N ALA A 20 4.10 13.31 -1.55
CA ALA A 20 4.27 13.06 -2.98
C ALA A 20 3.07 13.47 -3.84
N THR A 21 1.85 13.47 -3.30
CA THR A 21 0.68 14.01 -4.03
C THR A 21 0.75 15.54 -4.14
N PHE A 22 1.21 16.21 -3.08
CA PHE A 22 1.42 17.66 -3.06
C PHE A 22 2.69 18.10 -3.79
N GLU A 23 3.62 17.19 -4.09
CA GLU A 23 4.81 17.42 -4.90
C GLU A 23 4.46 18.10 -6.22
N HIS A 24 3.45 17.58 -6.93
CA HIS A 24 3.04 18.12 -8.22
C HIS A 24 2.58 19.57 -8.08
N VAL A 25 1.72 19.87 -7.10
CA VAL A 25 1.23 21.22 -6.82
C VAL A 25 2.38 22.16 -6.45
N MET A 26 3.33 21.70 -5.63
CA MET A 26 4.51 22.50 -5.27
C MET A 26 5.43 22.75 -6.47
N SER A 27 5.60 21.78 -7.37
CA SER A 27 6.43 21.92 -8.57
C SER A 27 5.88 22.95 -9.56
N THR A 28 4.55 23.01 -9.68
CA THR A 28 3.84 23.92 -10.58
C THR A 28 3.73 25.31 -9.97
N GLU A 29 3.32 25.41 -8.71
CA GLU A 29 2.91 26.68 -8.10
C GLU A 29 3.99 27.36 -7.24
N CYS A 30 5.12 26.68 -6.94
CA CYS A 30 6.14 27.24 -6.04
C CYS A 30 7.51 27.39 -6.71
N VAL A 31 7.88 28.64 -7.02
CA VAL A 31 9.17 29.01 -7.64
C VAL A 31 10.36 28.61 -6.77
N SER A 32 10.28 28.83 -5.45
CA SER A 32 11.36 28.47 -4.51
C SER A 32 11.57 26.96 -4.39
N TYR A 33 10.51 26.17 -4.59
CA TYR A 33 10.59 24.72 -4.60
C TYR A 33 11.20 24.21 -5.92
N ARG A 34 10.73 24.73 -7.06
CA ARG A 34 11.23 24.37 -8.40
C ARG A 34 12.74 24.53 -8.52
N GLY A 35 13.26 25.71 -8.14
CA GLY A 35 14.69 25.98 -8.19
C GLY A 35 15.54 25.18 -7.20
N ARG A 36 14.94 24.51 -6.20
CA ARG A 36 15.65 23.61 -5.27
C ARG A 36 15.61 22.16 -5.72
N LYS A 37 14.48 21.72 -6.29
CA LYS A 37 14.32 20.38 -6.89
C LYS A 37 15.40 20.10 -7.96
N GLU A 38 15.75 21.12 -8.75
CA GLU A 38 16.81 21.01 -9.78
C GLU A 38 18.23 20.90 -9.19
N ARG A 39 18.43 21.34 -7.95
CA ARG A 39 19.75 21.38 -7.28
C ARG A 39 19.97 20.22 -6.30
N VAL A 40 18.92 19.63 -5.76
CA VAL A 40 19.00 18.59 -4.73
C VAL A 40 18.93 17.20 -5.38
N ARG A 41 20.01 16.41 -5.24
CA ARG A 41 19.92 14.95 -5.46
C ARG A 41 19.08 14.33 -4.33
N PRO A 42 18.05 13.52 -4.62
CA PRO A 42 17.24 12.92 -3.57
C PRO A 42 18.12 12.04 -2.67
N PRO A 43 18.14 12.25 -1.33
CA PRO A 43 18.81 11.33 -0.42
C PRO A 43 18.09 9.97 -0.43
N ALA A 44 18.86 8.90 -0.23
CA ALA A 44 18.34 7.52 -0.17
C ALA A 44 17.50 7.23 1.08
N SER A 45 17.48 8.14 2.07
CA SER A 45 16.79 7.97 3.35
C SER A 45 16.21 9.29 3.88
N TRP A 46 15.30 9.16 4.85
CA TRP A 46 14.60 10.25 5.51
C TRP A 46 15.54 11.15 6.32
N PRO A 47 15.56 12.48 6.09
CA PRO A 47 16.27 13.41 6.95
C PRO A 47 15.58 13.54 8.31
N ARG A 48 16.31 13.37 9.42
CA ARG A 48 15.80 13.57 10.78
C ARG A 48 15.85 15.06 11.16
N ALA A 49 14.79 15.51 11.83
CA ALA A 49 14.62 16.90 12.25
C ALA A 49 15.65 17.30 13.33
N THR A 50 16.53 18.23 13.00
CA THR A 50 17.32 18.99 13.97
C THR A 50 17.32 20.45 13.57
N GLY A 51 16.68 21.32 14.37
CA GLY A 51 16.80 22.78 14.31
C GLY A 51 16.93 23.35 12.90
N GLU A 52 15.96 23.07 12.03
CA GLU A 52 16.08 23.35 10.60
C GLU A 52 15.69 24.81 10.28
N ASP A 53 16.59 25.54 9.63
CA ASP A 53 16.27 26.82 9.00
C ASP A 53 15.27 26.63 7.83
N GLY A 54 14.82 27.74 7.24
CA GLY A 54 13.89 27.70 6.13
C GLY A 54 14.38 26.89 4.91
N ALA A 55 15.69 26.73 4.75
CA ALA A 55 16.31 25.97 3.66
C ALA A 55 16.32 24.46 3.94
N ALA A 56 16.71 24.04 5.14
CA ALA A 56 16.71 22.65 5.54
C ALA A 56 15.30 22.03 5.51
N LYS A 57 14.27 22.80 5.91
CA LYS A 57 12.87 22.37 5.78
C LYS A 57 12.46 22.09 4.32
N TRP A 58 12.96 22.88 3.37
CA TRP A 58 12.70 22.64 1.95
C TRP A 58 13.40 21.36 1.46
N ASP A 59 14.64 21.14 1.86
CA ASP A 59 15.40 19.96 1.44
C ASP A 59 14.79 18.67 2.03
N ARG A 60 14.31 18.72 3.28
CA ARG A 60 13.54 17.65 3.90
C ARG A 60 12.24 17.36 3.16
N PHE A 61 11.49 18.39 2.77
CA PHE A 61 10.28 18.23 1.97
C PHE A 61 10.57 17.60 0.60
N VAL A 62 11.62 18.07 -0.10
CA VAL A 62 12.04 17.49 -1.40
C VAL A 62 12.41 16.02 -1.25
N GLY A 63 13.21 15.66 -0.23
CA GLY A 63 13.58 14.28 0.06
C GLY A 63 12.36 13.40 0.35
N ALA A 64 11.45 13.86 1.22
CA ALA A 64 10.24 13.12 1.57
C ALA A 64 9.28 12.96 0.37
N ALA A 65 9.12 14.01 -0.45
CA ALA A 65 8.34 13.97 -1.67
C ALA A 65 8.92 12.99 -2.70
N ALA A 66 10.25 12.93 -2.84
CA ALA A 66 10.92 11.98 -3.72
C ALA A 66 10.71 10.52 -3.27
N VAL A 67 10.91 10.22 -1.99
CA VAL A 67 10.63 8.88 -1.41
C VAL A 67 9.16 8.51 -1.58
N GLY A 68 8.25 9.47 -1.39
CA GLY A 68 6.83 9.25 -1.62
C GLY A 68 6.48 9.02 -3.08
N SER A 69 7.13 9.72 -4.01
CA SER A 69 6.91 9.54 -5.44
C SER A 69 7.35 8.15 -5.89
N ASP A 70 8.51 7.67 -5.41
CA ASP A 70 8.97 6.29 -5.62
C ASP A 70 8.01 5.26 -4.99
N THR A 71 7.47 5.55 -3.81
CA THR A 71 6.49 4.67 -3.16
C THR A 71 5.17 4.63 -3.95
N ILE A 72 4.66 5.78 -4.41
CA ILE A 72 3.46 5.88 -5.25
C ILE A 72 3.68 5.14 -6.56
N SER A 73 4.81 5.36 -7.24
CA SER A 73 5.09 4.73 -8.53
C SER A 73 5.11 3.20 -8.43
N LYS A 74 5.53 2.66 -7.28
CA LYS A 74 5.52 1.23 -6.97
C LYS A 74 4.15 0.69 -6.54
N LEU A 75 3.34 1.48 -5.83
CA LEU A 75 2.02 1.07 -5.33
C LEU A 75 0.89 1.27 -6.34
N LEU A 76 0.97 2.30 -7.17
CA LEU A 76 -0.11 2.71 -8.05
C LEU A 76 -0.42 1.65 -9.13
N PRO A 77 0.57 1.04 -9.81
CA PRO A 77 0.28 0.01 -10.81
C PRO A 77 -0.51 -1.18 -10.27
N PRO A 78 -0.11 -1.86 -9.17
CA PRO A 78 -0.90 -2.98 -8.65
C PRO A 78 -2.28 -2.52 -8.13
N LEU A 79 -2.38 -1.36 -7.49
CA LEU A 79 -3.68 -0.84 -7.03
C LEU A 79 -4.62 -0.49 -8.18
N LYS A 80 -4.10 0.03 -9.29
CA LYS A 80 -4.89 0.31 -10.51
C LYS A 80 -5.49 -0.98 -11.08
N VAL A 81 -4.72 -2.07 -11.10
CA VAL A 81 -5.24 -3.39 -11.52
C VAL A 81 -6.39 -3.84 -10.61
N VAL A 82 -6.21 -3.78 -9.29
CA VAL A 82 -7.27 -4.17 -8.33
C VAL A 82 -8.49 -3.28 -8.50
N SER A 83 -8.31 -1.98 -8.66
CA SER A 83 -9.39 -1.03 -8.89
C SER A 83 -10.18 -1.31 -10.17
N LEU A 84 -9.50 -1.72 -11.25
CA LEU A 84 -10.16 -2.01 -12.53
C LEU A 84 -10.93 -3.33 -12.47
N GLN A 85 -10.37 -4.35 -11.83
CA GLN A 85 -10.96 -5.68 -11.78
C GLN A 85 -12.05 -5.80 -10.72
N TRP A 86 -11.81 -5.27 -9.53
CA TRP A 86 -12.65 -5.50 -8.35
C TRP A 86 -13.24 -4.20 -7.79
N GLY A 87 -12.98 -3.04 -8.40
CA GLY A 87 -13.60 -1.77 -8.05
C GLY A 87 -12.78 -0.90 -7.10
N LYS A 88 -12.97 0.42 -7.22
CA LYS A 88 -12.34 1.44 -6.36
C LYS A 88 -12.81 1.32 -4.91
N ASP A 89 -14.08 0.96 -4.73
CA ASP A 89 -14.70 0.73 -3.43
C ASP A 89 -13.97 -0.36 -2.65
N PHE A 90 -13.57 -1.45 -3.31
CA PHE A 90 -12.79 -2.51 -2.67
C PHE A 90 -11.42 -2.01 -2.21
N VAL A 91 -10.74 -1.23 -3.04
CA VAL A 91 -9.42 -0.65 -2.72
C VAL A 91 -9.50 0.27 -1.50
N GLN A 92 -10.53 1.11 -1.45
CA GLN A 92 -10.73 2.09 -0.38
C GLN A 92 -11.22 1.42 0.90
N HIS A 93 -12.24 0.56 0.81
CA HIS A 93 -12.80 -0.16 1.95
C HIS A 93 -11.71 -0.92 2.67
N TYR A 94 -10.90 -1.72 1.98
CA TYR A 94 -9.82 -2.50 2.60
C TYR A 94 -8.49 -1.74 2.79
N GLN A 95 -8.49 -0.42 2.57
CA GLN A 95 -7.35 0.48 2.77
C GLN A 95 -6.04 -0.06 2.16
N LEU A 96 -6.09 -0.60 0.94
CA LEU A 96 -4.99 -1.43 0.40
C LEU A 96 -3.66 -0.68 0.28
N ALA A 97 -3.70 0.64 0.04
CA ALA A 97 -2.51 1.48 -0.07
C ALA A 97 -1.65 1.48 1.21
N SER A 98 -2.23 1.23 2.38
CA SER A 98 -1.50 1.21 3.65
C SER A 98 -0.79 -0.12 3.93
N LYS A 99 -1.05 -1.18 3.16
CA LYS A 99 -0.48 -2.53 3.38
C LYS A 99 0.91 -2.71 2.76
N GLY A 100 1.37 -1.77 1.95
CA GLY A 100 2.69 -1.77 1.32
C GLY A 100 2.78 -2.58 0.02
N GLN A 101 3.92 -2.42 -0.66
CA GLN A 101 4.10 -2.88 -2.05
C GLN A 101 3.96 -4.39 -2.22
N PHE A 102 4.58 -5.18 -1.34
CA PHE A 102 4.56 -6.64 -1.41
C PHE A 102 3.12 -7.18 -1.35
N TYR A 103 2.30 -6.63 -0.45
CA TYR A 103 0.90 -6.99 -0.33
C TYR A 103 0.13 -6.64 -1.61
N CYS A 104 0.26 -5.40 -2.09
CA CYS A 104 -0.44 -4.92 -3.29
C CYS A 104 -0.10 -5.76 -4.53
N ASN A 105 1.17 -6.15 -4.68
CA ASN A 105 1.60 -7.02 -5.78
C ASN A 105 0.95 -8.39 -5.73
N LYS A 106 0.88 -9.04 -4.55
CA LYS A 106 0.21 -10.34 -4.41
C LYS A 106 -1.27 -10.24 -4.67
N LEU A 107 -1.94 -9.20 -4.19
CA LEU A 107 -3.36 -9.02 -4.42
C LEU A 107 -3.62 -8.76 -5.90
N SER A 108 -2.83 -7.91 -6.56
CA SER A 108 -2.89 -7.67 -8.01
C SER A 108 -2.72 -8.96 -8.82
N ALA A 109 -1.81 -9.85 -8.42
CA ALA A 109 -1.66 -11.16 -9.05
C ALA A 109 -2.90 -12.05 -8.83
N ALA A 110 -3.47 -12.04 -7.63
CA ALA A 110 -4.64 -12.84 -7.29
C ALA A 110 -5.91 -12.38 -8.03
N VAL A 111 -6.20 -11.07 -8.06
CA VAL A 111 -7.41 -10.54 -8.70
C VAL A 111 -7.44 -10.76 -10.21
N LYS A 112 -6.28 -10.92 -10.86
CA LYS A 112 -6.20 -11.24 -12.30
C LYS A 112 -6.73 -12.64 -12.63
N LEU A 113 -6.73 -13.54 -11.66
CA LEU A 113 -7.11 -14.94 -11.85
C LEU A 113 -8.58 -15.20 -11.51
N HIS A 114 -9.25 -14.25 -10.87
CA HIS A 114 -10.59 -14.43 -10.33
C HIS A 114 -11.46 -13.22 -10.61
N ASN A 115 -12.67 -13.45 -11.12
CA ASN A 115 -13.69 -12.40 -11.08
C ASN A 115 -13.98 -12.02 -9.61
N ARG A 116 -14.50 -10.81 -9.39
CA ARG A 116 -14.74 -10.27 -8.04
C ARG A 116 -15.57 -11.21 -7.17
N GLY A 117 -16.68 -11.74 -7.69
CA GLY A 117 -17.60 -12.59 -6.94
C GLY A 117 -16.94 -13.88 -6.44
N ASN A 118 -16.30 -14.63 -7.35
CA ASN A 118 -15.62 -15.87 -7.02
C ASN A 118 -14.39 -15.62 -6.13
N GLY A 119 -13.60 -14.58 -6.45
CA GLY A 119 -12.40 -14.24 -5.68
C GLY A 119 -12.71 -13.86 -4.24
N VAL A 120 -13.75 -13.06 -4.00
CA VAL A 120 -14.19 -12.71 -2.64
C VAL A 120 -14.70 -13.93 -1.88
N ARG A 121 -15.48 -14.81 -2.54
CA ARG A 121 -15.94 -16.06 -1.92
C ARG A 121 -14.76 -16.93 -1.48
N LYS A 122 -13.80 -17.16 -2.37
CA LYS A 122 -12.57 -17.93 -2.07
C LYS A 122 -11.74 -17.28 -0.97
N LEU A 123 -11.61 -15.95 -0.94
CA LEU A 123 -10.91 -15.25 0.16
C LEU A 123 -11.61 -15.48 1.50
N ASN A 124 -12.93 -15.38 1.55
CA ASN A 124 -13.68 -15.61 2.78
C ASN A 124 -13.48 -17.04 3.30
N GLN A 125 -13.48 -18.03 2.41
CA GLN A 125 -13.19 -19.41 2.78
C GLN A 125 -11.74 -19.57 3.29
N LEU A 126 -10.76 -18.95 2.63
CA LEU A 126 -9.36 -18.96 3.09
C LEU A 126 -9.18 -18.30 4.46
N LEU A 127 -9.91 -17.21 4.73
CA LEU A 127 -9.93 -16.54 6.04
C LEU A 127 -10.54 -17.44 7.11
N LEU A 128 -11.71 -18.04 6.83
CA LEU A 128 -12.36 -18.99 7.74
C LEU A 128 -11.44 -20.16 8.08
N ARG A 129 -10.81 -20.74 7.07
CA ARG A 129 -9.83 -21.81 7.27
C ARG A 129 -8.65 -21.35 8.12
N ARG A 130 -8.13 -20.13 7.92
CA ARG A 130 -7.04 -19.62 8.77
C ARG A 130 -7.47 -19.49 10.23
N PHE A 131 -8.70 -19.04 10.46
CA PHE A 131 -9.28 -18.92 11.79
C PHE A 131 -9.47 -20.27 12.49
N GLN A 132 -9.90 -21.29 11.74
CA GLN A 132 -10.17 -22.63 12.28
C GLN A 132 -8.90 -23.45 12.57
N MET A 133 -7.74 -23.08 12.01
CA MET A 133 -6.50 -23.83 12.20
C MET A 133 -5.84 -23.53 13.56
N PRO A 134 -5.68 -24.53 14.46
CA PRO A 134 -4.99 -24.34 15.73
C PRO A 134 -3.54 -23.85 15.54
N GLY A 135 -3.10 -22.90 16.38
CA GLY A 135 -1.73 -22.37 16.36
C GLY A 135 -1.43 -21.38 15.21
N ARG A 136 -2.41 -21.04 14.37
CA ARG A 136 -2.28 -19.93 13.41
C ARG A 136 -2.62 -18.61 14.07
N ARG A 137 -2.09 -17.51 13.52
CA ARG A 137 -2.43 -16.15 13.97
C ARG A 137 -3.92 -15.90 13.79
N ASP A 138 -4.53 -15.37 14.85
CA ASP A 138 -5.92 -14.92 14.84
C ASP A 138 -6.20 -13.94 13.70
N ILE A 139 -7.46 -13.89 13.27
CA ILE A 139 -7.92 -12.82 12.39
C ILE A 139 -7.87 -11.52 13.18
N LYS A 140 -6.93 -10.65 12.83
CA LYS A 140 -6.80 -9.34 13.45
C LYS A 140 -8.11 -8.56 13.29
N ALA A 141 -8.61 -8.02 14.41
CA ALA A 141 -9.68 -7.04 14.38
C ALA A 141 -9.20 -5.80 13.61
N GLY A 142 -9.84 -5.51 12.49
CA GLY A 142 -9.47 -4.41 11.62
C GLY A 142 -10.23 -4.46 10.30
N VAL A 143 -10.17 -3.33 9.59
CA VAL A 143 -10.91 -3.14 8.32
C VAL A 143 -10.46 -4.14 7.25
N ASN A 144 -9.18 -4.52 7.24
CA ASN A 144 -8.64 -5.49 6.28
C ASN A 144 -8.01 -6.68 7.00
N PRO A 145 -8.76 -7.81 7.10
CA PRO A 145 -8.29 -9.04 7.72
C PRO A 145 -7.40 -9.90 6.79
N ILE A 146 -7.27 -9.53 5.52
CA ILE A 146 -6.53 -10.31 4.52
C ILE A 146 -5.03 -10.15 4.78
N GLU A 147 -4.32 -11.26 4.80
CA GLU A 147 -2.86 -11.33 4.95
C GLU A 147 -2.21 -11.87 3.67
N PRO A 148 -0.91 -11.62 3.44
CA PRO A 148 -0.20 -12.09 2.24
C PRO A 148 -0.29 -13.59 1.97
N VAL A 149 -0.47 -14.41 3.02
CA VAL A 149 -0.63 -15.86 2.89
C VAL A 149 -1.97 -16.24 2.25
N ASP A 150 -3.05 -15.50 2.51
CA ASP A 150 -4.35 -15.76 1.90
C ASP A 150 -4.30 -15.42 0.42
N LEU A 151 -3.65 -14.30 0.07
CA LEU A 151 -3.44 -13.89 -1.31
C LEU A 151 -2.63 -14.93 -2.08
N GLN A 152 -1.59 -15.49 -1.46
CA GLN A 152 -0.79 -16.55 -2.06
C GLN A 152 -1.62 -17.81 -2.29
N ASN A 153 -2.44 -18.22 -1.31
CA ASN A 153 -3.34 -19.36 -1.47
C ASN A 153 -4.38 -19.10 -2.56
N LEU A 154 -4.91 -17.88 -2.66
CA LEU A 154 -5.85 -17.49 -3.71
C LEU A 154 -5.22 -17.57 -5.11
N VAL A 155 -3.96 -17.16 -5.26
CA VAL A 155 -3.20 -17.32 -6.52
C VAL A 155 -3.06 -18.79 -6.91
N ASN A 156 -2.89 -19.67 -5.92
CA ASN A 156 -2.77 -21.11 -6.13
C ASN A 156 -4.12 -21.79 -6.39
N TRP A 157 -5.24 -21.19 -5.93
CA TRP A 157 -6.58 -21.74 -6.05
C TRP A 157 -7.26 -21.39 -7.39
N ARG A 158 -6.77 -21.96 -8.49
CA ARG A 158 -7.27 -21.61 -9.84
C ARG A 158 -8.59 -22.28 -10.25
N GLY A 159 -8.80 -23.53 -9.85
CA GLY A 159 -10.01 -24.29 -10.19
C GLY A 159 -11.27 -23.88 -9.41
N GLU A 160 -12.40 -24.46 -9.76
CA GLU A 160 -13.68 -24.28 -9.04
C GLU A 160 -13.86 -25.25 -7.86
N GLY A 161 -13.07 -26.33 -7.82
CA GLY A 161 -13.08 -27.30 -6.73
C GLY A 161 -12.54 -26.74 -5.40
N PRO A 162 -12.61 -27.52 -4.31
CA PRO A 162 -12.11 -27.10 -3.00
C PRO A 162 -10.60 -26.85 -3.05
N PHE A 163 -10.12 -25.89 -2.25
CA PHE A 163 -8.69 -25.66 -2.14
C PHE A 163 -8.02 -26.72 -1.29
N VAL A 164 -7.04 -27.39 -1.88
CA VAL A 164 -6.22 -28.38 -1.22
C VAL A 164 -4.85 -27.78 -0.98
N LYS A 165 -4.44 -27.67 0.29
CA LYS A 165 -3.08 -27.26 0.66
C LYS A 165 -2.35 -28.45 1.27
N GLN A 166 -1.19 -28.78 0.71
CA GLN A 166 -0.31 -29.79 1.28
C GLN A 166 0.10 -29.41 2.71
N GLY A 167 0.00 -30.37 3.63
CA GLY A 167 0.36 -30.19 5.04
C GLY A 167 -0.75 -29.60 5.91
N ASP A 168 -1.98 -29.50 5.42
CA ASP A 168 -3.13 -29.21 6.28
C ASP A 168 -3.53 -30.43 7.11
N PRO A 169 -3.90 -30.24 8.38
CA PRO A 169 -4.49 -31.31 9.18
C PRO A 169 -5.77 -31.84 8.51
N ASP A 170 -5.97 -33.16 8.57
CA ASP A 170 -7.21 -33.79 8.16
C ASP A 170 -8.39 -33.14 8.91
N GLY A 171 -9.38 -32.64 8.17
CA GLY A 171 -10.56 -31.97 8.73
C GLY A 171 -10.62 -30.45 8.53
N VAL A 172 -9.55 -29.82 8.03
CA VAL A 172 -9.63 -28.44 7.52
C VAL A 172 -10.26 -28.46 6.13
N ARG A 173 -11.57 -28.72 6.08
CA ARG A 173 -12.37 -28.71 4.85
C ARG A 173 -12.89 -27.30 4.57
N LEU A 174 -12.75 -26.84 3.33
CA LEU A 174 -13.33 -25.59 2.80
C LEU A 174 -14.67 -25.86 2.12
#